data_AF-A0A4Q5VAT0-F1
#
_entry.id   AF-A0A4Q5VAT0-F1
#
_cell.length_a   1.000
_cell.length_b   1.000
_cell.length_c   1.000
_cell.angle_alpha   90.00
_cell.angle_beta   90.00
_cell.angle_gamma   90.00
#
_symmetry.space_group_name_H-M   'P 1'
#
loop_
_entity.id
_entity.type
_entity.pdbx_description
1 polymer ?
#
loop_
_entity_poly.entity_id
_entity_poly.type
_entity_poly.pdbx_seq_one_letter_code
_entity_poly.pdbx_strand_id
1 'polypeptide(L)'
;MSGANKSFKIKLLAILAIFLTWNYTYALDGAVHVVSDPRLSHLGRIINEQLLEGPSISGLVVTVGPESLRQQLNANSGDSILALYTSSSEFRHIMATSVITNVTSARVSAIFNDVDPRYLVSLANALSPVGKKLIAVSPDTDLIINKSFEKFASEKGARISYLGSGDTKGMLNQMDSADVLIAYKDDALFSDTTIKPIISSLYRRKKVLIGNSRRLTTSGALASVHMNMDSYLTKAIVSINQSLKTGVPIGLRYSESIDVSVNKTLAKALGFYATDMDENSLQAAIIRAVESGRVEL
;
A
#
# COMPACT_ATOMS: atom_id res chain seq x y z
N MET A 1 5.60 50.71 36.14
CA MET A 1 5.00 50.47 34.81
C MET A 1 5.44 49.11 34.24
N SER A 2 5.16 48.00 34.93
CA SER A 2 5.64 46.65 34.56
C SER A 2 4.56 45.58 34.81
N GLY A 3 3.40 45.74 34.16
CA GLY A 3 2.25 44.83 34.34
C GLY A 3 1.53 44.47 33.04
N ALA A 4 1.50 45.39 32.06
CA ALA A 4 0.73 45.21 30.84
C ALA A 4 1.37 44.24 29.81
N ASN A 5 2.70 44.07 29.82
CA ASN A 5 3.42 43.34 28.78
C ASN A 5 3.45 41.80 29.01
N LYS A 6 3.28 41.34 30.26
CA LYS A 6 3.17 39.89 30.58
C LYS A 6 1.79 39.32 30.21
N SER A 7 0.72 40.08 30.44
CA SER A 7 -0.65 39.67 30.12
C SER A 7 -0.86 39.49 28.61
N PHE A 8 -0.25 40.35 27.79
CA PHE A 8 -0.33 40.24 26.33
C PHE A 8 0.44 39.03 25.78
N LYS A 9 1.63 38.71 26.31
CA LYS A 9 2.39 37.51 25.92
C LYS A 9 1.69 36.21 26.31
N ILE A 10 1.03 36.17 27.48
CA ILE A 10 0.27 34.99 27.93
C ILE A 10 -1.01 34.82 27.10
N LYS A 11 -1.70 35.90 26.75
CA LYS A 11 -2.86 35.84 25.85
C LYS A 11 -2.48 35.47 24.42
N LEU A 12 -1.33 35.94 23.93
CA LEU A 12 -0.83 35.56 22.60
C LEU A 12 -0.39 34.09 22.56
N LEU A 13 0.25 33.57 23.62
CA LEU A 13 0.57 32.14 23.75
C LEU A 13 -0.68 31.27 23.90
N ALA A 14 -1.72 31.75 24.60
CA ALA A 14 -2.99 31.05 24.69
C ALA A 14 -3.74 31.04 23.36
N ILE A 15 -3.72 32.14 22.59
CA ILE A 15 -4.31 32.20 21.25
C ILE A 15 -3.50 31.38 20.24
N LEU A 16 -2.17 31.32 20.37
CA LEU A 16 -1.32 30.46 19.54
C LEU A 16 -1.49 28.98 19.91
N ALA A 17 -1.66 28.65 21.19
CA ALA A 17 -1.96 27.31 21.65
C ALA A 17 -3.35 26.87 21.18
N ILE A 18 -4.35 27.78 21.25
CA ILE A 18 -5.67 27.55 20.67
C ILE A 18 -5.52 27.34 19.16
N PHE A 19 -4.81 28.19 18.41
CA PHE A 19 -4.59 28.01 16.95
C PHE A 19 -3.76 26.76 16.57
N LEU A 20 -2.87 26.29 17.43
CA LEU A 20 -2.09 25.05 17.24
C LEU A 20 -2.90 23.81 17.61
N THR A 21 -3.88 23.91 18.52
CA THR A 21 -4.85 22.84 18.82
C THR A 21 -6.10 22.89 17.92
N TRP A 22 -6.35 23.99 17.22
CA TRP A 22 -7.49 24.18 16.32
C TRP A 22 -7.15 23.98 14.83
N ASN A 23 -6.04 23.31 14.55
CA ASN A 23 -5.85 22.68 13.25
C ASN A 23 -6.05 21.17 13.44
N TYR A 24 -6.96 20.60 12.66
CA TYR A 24 -7.27 19.16 12.52
C TYR A 24 -8.34 18.53 13.42
N THR A 25 -9.43 19.23 13.73
CA THR A 25 -10.63 18.52 14.21
C THR A 25 -11.90 19.20 13.69
N TYR A 26 -12.42 18.70 12.58
CA TYR A 26 -13.78 19.01 12.13
C TYR A 26 -14.75 18.15 12.97
N ALA A 27 -15.05 18.60 14.19
CA ALA A 27 -16.10 18.00 15.01
C ALA A 27 -17.44 18.62 14.61
N LEU A 28 -18.13 17.99 13.66
CA LEU A 28 -19.58 18.06 13.58
C LEU A 28 -20.14 16.79 14.22
N ASP A 29 -21.27 16.92 14.89
CA ASP A 29 -21.86 16.03 15.90
C ASP A 29 -22.43 14.70 15.32
N GLY A 30 -21.63 14.02 14.50
CA GLY A 30 -22.00 12.79 13.80
C GLY A 30 -20.85 11.80 13.68
N ALA A 31 -20.77 10.86 14.63
CA ALA A 31 -20.27 9.49 14.54
C ALA A 31 -18.82 9.17 14.07
N VAL A 32 -18.23 9.88 13.11
CA VAL A 32 -16.95 9.50 12.48
C VAL A 32 -15.99 10.68 12.45
N HIS A 33 -14.79 10.50 13.01
CA HIS A 33 -13.76 11.52 13.01
C HIS A 33 -12.66 11.19 11.99
N VAL A 34 -12.41 12.09 11.04
CA VAL A 34 -11.30 11.94 10.09
C VAL A 34 -10.10 12.74 10.59
N VAL A 35 -8.98 12.04 10.81
CA VAL A 35 -7.68 12.62 11.18
C VAL A 35 -6.70 12.30 10.07
N SER A 36 -5.86 13.25 9.68
CA SER A 36 -4.99 13.09 8.50
C SER A 36 -3.60 13.64 8.74
N ASP A 37 -2.61 12.98 8.15
CA ASP A 37 -1.26 13.49 8.08
C ASP A 37 -1.28 14.86 7.37
N PRO A 38 -0.44 15.83 7.76
CA PRO A 38 -0.46 17.17 7.18
C PRO A 38 -0.32 17.16 5.64
N ARG A 39 0.49 16.24 5.11
CA ARG A 39 0.72 16.05 3.67
C ARG A 39 -0.45 15.41 2.93
N LEU A 40 -1.37 14.76 3.66
CA LEU A 40 -2.53 14.07 3.13
C LEU A 40 -3.84 14.74 3.53
N SER A 41 -3.79 15.96 4.08
CA SER A 41 -4.94 16.74 4.52
C SER A 41 -6.01 16.93 3.44
N HIS A 42 -5.60 17.07 2.18
CA HIS A 42 -6.54 17.11 1.05
C HIS A 42 -7.38 15.83 0.92
N LEU A 43 -6.77 14.65 1.12
CA LEU A 43 -7.48 13.36 1.06
C LEU A 43 -8.43 13.22 2.25
N GLY A 44 -7.99 13.64 3.44
CA GLY A 44 -8.83 13.73 4.63
C GLY A 44 -10.10 14.54 4.37
N ARG A 45 -9.96 15.71 3.74
CA ARG A 45 -11.08 16.57 3.36
C ARG A 45 -12.04 15.86 2.39
N ILE A 46 -11.52 15.24 1.33
CA ILE A 46 -12.34 14.49 0.35
C ILE A 46 -13.13 13.40 1.04
N ILE A 47 -12.48 12.61 1.91
CA ILE A 47 -13.14 11.53 2.64
C ILE A 47 -14.25 12.12 3.50
N ASN A 48 -13.93 13.12 4.34
CA ASN A 48 -14.89 13.74 5.24
C ASN A 48 -16.13 14.31 4.51
N GLU A 49 -15.95 14.92 3.34
CA GLU A 49 -17.06 15.47 2.53
C GLU A 49 -17.98 14.41 1.91
N GLN A 50 -17.50 13.17 1.74
CA GLN A 50 -18.25 12.08 1.08
C GLN A 50 -18.74 11.00 2.05
N LEU A 51 -18.44 11.11 3.35
CA LEU A 51 -19.00 10.24 4.36
C LEU A 51 -20.47 10.59 4.58
N LEU A 52 -21.31 9.56 4.62
CA LEU A 52 -22.72 9.73 4.96
C LEU A 52 -22.84 10.08 6.45
N GLU A 53 -23.74 11.01 6.76
CA GLU A 53 -24.29 11.10 8.11
C GLU A 53 -25.07 9.79 8.38
N GLY A 54 -24.58 8.97 9.30
CA GLY A 54 -25.09 7.62 9.55
C GLY A 54 -25.26 7.33 11.04
N PRO A 55 -26.06 6.30 11.41
CA PRO A 55 -26.26 5.96 12.81
C PRO A 55 -24.91 5.60 13.43
N SER A 56 -24.67 6.20 14.60
CA SER A 56 -23.38 6.28 15.24
C SER A 56 -22.73 4.93 15.48
N ILE A 57 -21.75 4.54 14.67
CA ILE A 57 -20.57 3.89 15.27
C ILE A 57 -19.92 4.99 16.10
N SER A 58 -20.43 5.22 17.32
CA SER A 58 -19.83 6.14 18.28
C SER A 58 -18.36 5.74 18.42
N GLY A 59 -17.45 6.62 18.00
CA GLY A 59 -16.02 6.40 18.13
C GLY A 59 -15.37 5.61 16.99
N LEU A 60 -15.75 5.82 15.72
CA LEU A 60 -14.89 5.45 14.59
C LEU A 60 -13.98 6.63 14.22
N VAL A 61 -12.67 6.40 14.24
CA VAL A 61 -11.66 7.34 13.77
C VAL A 61 -11.04 6.82 12.48
N VAL A 62 -11.20 7.58 11.39
CA VAL A 62 -10.52 7.32 10.12
C VAL A 62 -9.21 8.07 10.11
N THR A 63 -8.10 7.35 10.13
CA THR A 63 -6.75 7.92 10.03
C THR A 63 -6.28 7.86 8.57
N VAL A 64 -5.70 8.95 8.07
CA VAL A 64 -5.22 9.07 6.70
C VAL A 64 -3.72 9.32 6.73
N GLY A 65 -2.96 8.23 6.66
CA GLY A 65 -1.50 8.21 6.72
C GLY A 65 -0.93 7.64 8.02
N PRO A 66 0.35 7.27 8.01
CA PRO A 66 1.02 6.61 9.13
C PRO A 66 1.16 7.50 10.37
N GLU A 67 1.31 8.83 10.23
CA GLU A 67 1.49 9.71 11.40
C GLU A 67 0.21 9.89 12.20
N SER A 68 -0.91 10.09 11.53
CA SER A 68 -2.24 10.19 12.13
C SER A 68 -2.63 8.88 12.81
N LEU A 69 -2.29 7.72 12.22
CA LEU A 69 -2.43 6.43 12.86
C LEU A 69 -1.61 6.33 14.16
N ARG A 70 -0.32 6.69 14.12
CA ARG A 70 0.54 6.69 15.32
C ARG A 70 -0.03 7.58 16.42
N GLN A 71 -0.44 8.79 16.07
CA GLN A 71 -1.00 9.75 17.01
C GLN A 71 -2.27 9.23 17.67
N GLN A 72 -3.18 8.65 16.89
CA GLN A 72 -4.44 8.12 17.42
C GLN A 72 -4.23 6.92 18.35
N LEU A 73 -3.30 6.02 18.00
CA LEU A 73 -2.93 4.90 18.87
C LEU A 73 -2.33 5.42 20.18
N ASN A 74 -1.44 6.41 20.13
CA ASN A 74 -0.82 6.98 21.33
C ASN A 74 -1.82 7.73 22.22
N ALA A 75 -2.86 8.33 21.64
CA ALA A 75 -3.93 8.99 22.39
C ALA A 75 -4.78 8.00 23.22
N ASN A 76 -4.82 6.72 22.84
CA ASN A 76 -5.52 5.63 23.52
C ASN A 76 -6.98 5.99 23.91
N SER A 77 -7.72 6.59 22.97
CA SER A 77 -9.09 7.05 23.20
C SER A 77 -10.12 5.92 23.38
N GLY A 78 -9.75 4.68 23.04
CA GLY A 78 -10.66 3.53 23.03
C GLY A 78 -11.53 3.42 21.78
N ASP A 79 -11.42 4.39 20.87
CA ASP A 79 -12.12 4.42 19.59
C ASP A 79 -11.67 3.27 18.67
N SER A 80 -12.58 2.86 17.79
CA SER A 80 -12.24 2.01 16.65
C SER A 80 -11.50 2.85 15.63
N ILE A 81 -10.39 2.34 15.08
CA ILE A 81 -9.55 3.04 14.13
C ILE A 81 -9.61 2.32 12.79
N LEU A 82 -9.83 3.08 11.71
CA LEU A 82 -9.60 2.64 10.34
C LEU A 82 -8.41 3.40 9.77
N ALA A 83 -7.35 2.68 9.43
CA ALA A 83 -6.17 3.23 8.77
C ALA A 83 -6.33 3.20 7.24
N LEU A 84 -6.20 4.36 6.63
CA LEU A 84 -6.10 4.56 5.19
C LEU A 84 -4.71 5.13 4.87
N TYR A 85 -4.29 5.03 3.61
CA TYR A 85 -3.00 5.58 3.15
C TYR A 85 -1.77 5.15 3.96
N THR A 86 -1.85 3.98 4.59
CA THR A 86 -0.74 3.37 5.33
C THR A 86 -0.40 2.05 4.66
N SER A 87 0.87 1.81 4.36
CA SER A 87 1.26 0.54 3.75
C SER A 87 1.15 -0.58 4.77
N SER A 88 0.95 -1.81 4.31
CA SER A 88 0.83 -2.96 5.20
C SER A 88 2.05 -3.17 6.13
N SER A 89 3.24 -2.79 5.66
CA SER A 89 4.51 -2.83 6.38
C SER A 89 4.62 -1.72 7.43
N GLU A 90 4.27 -0.49 7.07
CA GLU A 90 4.22 0.63 8.04
C GLU A 90 3.18 0.37 9.11
N PHE A 91 2.00 -0.11 8.73
CA PHE A 91 0.93 -0.47 9.66
C PHE A 91 1.43 -1.49 10.67
N ARG A 92 2.03 -2.59 10.22
CA ARG A 92 2.58 -3.61 11.12
C ARG A 92 3.70 -3.10 12.00
N HIS A 93 4.60 -2.27 11.46
CA HIS A 93 5.64 -1.64 12.27
C HIS A 93 5.06 -0.72 13.36
N ILE A 94 4.05 0.08 13.03
CA ILE A 94 3.34 0.94 13.98
C ILE A 94 2.63 0.09 15.04
N MET A 95 1.94 -0.98 14.64
CA MET A 95 1.27 -1.88 15.59
C MET A 95 2.27 -2.57 16.52
N ALA A 96 3.41 -3.05 16.00
CA ALA A 96 4.45 -3.73 16.78
C ALA A 96 5.18 -2.81 17.76
N THR A 97 5.26 -1.51 17.46
CA THR A 97 5.91 -0.50 18.33
C THR A 97 4.93 0.22 19.25
N SER A 98 3.61 0.05 19.05
CA SER A 98 2.60 0.66 19.89
C SER A 98 2.59 0.04 21.30
N VAL A 99 2.44 0.88 22.32
CA VAL A 99 2.46 0.49 23.74
C VAL A 99 1.18 -0.25 24.15
N ILE A 100 0.18 -0.32 23.28
CA ILE A 100 -1.14 -0.86 23.61
C ILE A 100 -1.09 -2.40 23.58
N THR A 101 -1.01 -2.99 24.77
CA THR A 101 -0.90 -4.45 24.98
C THR A 101 -2.19 -5.24 24.67
N ASN A 102 -3.30 -4.57 24.37
CA ASN A 102 -4.62 -5.17 24.14
C ASN A 102 -5.36 -4.57 22.94
N VAL A 103 -4.66 -4.21 21.86
CA VAL A 103 -5.34 -3.95 20.58
C VAL A 103 -5.78 -5.29 20.01
N THR A 104 -7.01 -5.68 20.27
CA THR A 104 -7.63 -6.74 19.49
C THR A 104 -7.77 -6.23 18.05
N SER A 105 -7.58 -7.12 17.07
CA SER A 105 -7.84 -6.85 15.64
C SER A 105 -9.27 -6.35 15.36
N ALA A 106 -10.16 -6.42 16.35
CA ALA A 106 -11.51 -5.87 16.31
C ALA A 106 -11.56 -4.34 16.42
N ARG A 107 -10.52 -3.66 16.95
CA ARG A 107 -10.51 -2.20 17.13
C ARG A 107 -9.71 -1.44 16.09
N VAL A 108 -8.69 -2.06 15.48
CA VAL A 108 -7.85 -1.38 14.49
C VAL A 108 -7.91 -2.15 13.19
N SER A 109 -8.41 -1.47 12.18
CA SER A 109 -8.61 -1.95 10.82
C SER A 109 -7.80 -1.14 9.83
N ALA A 110 -7.61 -1.66 8.62
CA ALA A 110 -6.83 -0.98 7.61
C ALA A 110 -7.22 -1.38 6.19
N ILE A 111 -7.26 -0.40 5.28
CA ILE A 111 -7.24 -0.62 3.84
C ILE A 111 -5.89 -0.13 3.34
N PHE A 112 -4.98 -1.06 3.11
CA PHE A 112 -3.59 -0.71 2.81
C PHE A 112 -3.43 -0.05 1.44
N ASN A 113 -2.46 0.86 1.33
CA ASN A 113 -2.15 1.61 0.10
C ASN A 113 -1.09 0.94 -0.79
N ASP A 114 -0.57 -0.21 -0.39
CA ASP A 114 0.33 -1.02 -1.19
C ASP A 114 -0.44 -2.09 -1.99
N VAL A 115 0.14 -2.43 -3.14
CA VAL A 115 -0.35 -3.52 -3.99
C VAL A 115 -0.14 -4.84 -3.27
N ASP A 116 -1.17 -5.68 -3.22
CA ASP A 116 -1.04 -7.07 -2.76
C ASP A 116 0.05 -7.80 -3.58
N PRO A 117 1.10 -8.35 -2.95
CA PRO A 117 2.16 -9.06 -3.65
C PRO A 117 1.63 -10.15 -4.60
N ARG A 118 0.50 -10.78 -4.28
CA ARG A 118 -0.12 -11.83 -5.11
C ARG A 118 -0.49 -11.32 -6.51
N TYR A 119 -0.78 -10.03 -6.67
CA TYR A 119 -0.98 -9.45 -8.00
C TYR A 119 0.31 -9.44 -8.83
N LEU A 120 1.47 -9.21 -8.21
CA LEU A 120 2.77 -9.25 -8.88
C LEU A 120 3.15 -10.67 -9.33
N VAL A 121 2.91 -11.68 -8.49
CA VAL A 121 3.10 -13.09 -8.88
C VAL A 121 2.11 -13.47 -9.98
N SER A 122 0.85 -13.05 -9.89
CA SER A 122 -0.14 -13.32 -10.93
C SER A 122 0.24 -12.69 -12.27
N LEU A 123 0.72 -11.44 -12.25
CA LEU A 123 1.21 -10.74 -13.43
C LEU A 123 2.47 -11.42 -14.00
N ALA A 124 3.45 -11.74 -13.16
CA ALA A 124 4.65 -12.46 -13.57
C ALA A 124 4.29 -13.83 -14.18
N ASN A 125 3.33 -14.55 -13.59
CA ASN A 125 2.86 -15.82 -14.11
C ASN A 125 2.14 -15.64 -15.46
N ALA A 126 1.29 -14.63 -15.63
CA ALA A 126 0.64 -14.36 -16.91
C ALA A 126 1.63 -14.01 -18.03
N LEU A 127 2.76 -13.37 -17.67
CA LEU A 127 3.74 -12.83 -18.61
C LEU A 127 5.05 -13.64 -18.72
N SER A 128 5.14 -14.85 -18.13
CA SER A 128 6.38 -15.66 -18.13
C SER A 128 6.24 -16.94 -18.96
N PRO A 129 7.33 -17.43 -19.60
CA PRO A 129 7.33 -18.72 -20.30
C PRO A 129 7.21 -19.90 -19.33
N VAL A 130 6.98 -21.10 -19.85
CA VAL A 130 6.83 -22.35 -19.08
C VAL A 130 8.12 -22.70 -18.30
N GLY A 131 8.02 -23.03 -17.00
CA GLY A 131 9.14 -23.52 -16.15
C GLY A 131 9.67 -22.55 -15.06
N LYS A 132 8.79 -21.85 -14.34
CA LYS A 132 9.06 -20.55 -13.71
C LYS A 132 9.81 -20.60 -12.38
N LYS A 133 10.94 -19.89 -12.31
CA LYS A 133 11.56 -19.42 -11.06
C LYS A 133 11.45 -17.90 -10.97
N LEU A 134 10.83 -17.41 -9.90
CA LEU A 134 10.63 -15.99 -9.63
C LEU A 134 11.64 -15.53 -8.57
N ILE A 135 12.33 -14.42 -8.81
CA ILE A 135 13.09 -13.74 -7.76
C ILE A 135 12.28 -12.53 -7.35
N ALA A 136 11.98 -12.42 -6.06
CA ALA A 136 11.40 -11.21 -5.50
C ALA A 136 12.49 -10.43 -4.78
N VAL A 137 12.58 -9.14 -5.08
CA VAL A 137 13.38 -8.22 -4.29
C VAL A 137 12.43 -7.47 -3.38
N SER A 138 12.65 -7.61 -2.07
CA SER A 138 11.89 -6.93 -1.04
C SER A 138 12.88 -6.49 0.05
N PRO A 139 12.90 -5.19 0.43
CA PRO A 139 13.62 -4.76 1.62
C PRO A 139 12.89 -5.18 2.89
N ASP A 140 11.63 -5.61 2.77
CA ASP A 140 10.74 -5.87 3.89
C ASP A 140 10.96 -7.28 4.45
N THR A 141 11.40 -7.32 5.71
CA THR A 141 11.64 -8.54 6.49
C THR A 141 10.35 -9.14 7.06
N ASP A 142 9.19 -8.62 6.71
CA ASP A 142 7.91 -9.14 7.21
C ASP A 142 7.68 -10.60 6.78
N LEU A 143 7.94 -11.51 7.72
CA LEU A 143 7.82 -12.94 7.54
C LEU A 143 6.39 -13.37 7.17
N ILE A 144 5.36 -12.63 7.57
CA ILE A 144 3.96 -12.98 7.27
C ILE A 144 3.65 -12.66 5.80
N ILE A 145 4.03 -11.46 5.33
CA ILE A 145 3.90 -11.09 3.91
C ILE A 145 4.67 -12.09 3.05
N ASN A 146 5.92 -12.37 3.44
CA ASN A 146 6.79 -13.24 2.68
C ASN A 146 6.22 -14.66 2.59
N LYS A 147 5.74 -15.24 3.69
CA LYS A 147 5.10 -16.57 3.67
C LYS A 147 3.84 -16.61 2.81
N SER A 148 2.98 -15.59 2.89
CA SER A 148 1.78 -15.51 2.05
C SER A 148 2.15 -15.45 0.56
N PHE A 149 3.19 -14.68 0.25
CA PHE A 149 3.69 -14.53 -1.09
C PHE A 149 4.32 -15.82 -1.65
N GLU A 150 5.17 -16.48 -0.85
CA GLU A 150 5.76 -17.79 -1.16
C GLU A 150 4.70 -18.86 -1.39
N LYS A 151 3.70 -18.94 -0.50
CA LYS A 151 2.60 -19.91 -0.61
C LYS A 151 1.84 -19.72 -1.92
N PHE A 152 1.42 -18.49 -2.21
CA PHE A 152 0.68 -18.19 -3.45
C PHE A 152 1.52 -18.47 -4.70
N ALA A 153 2.82 -18.15 -4.69
CA ALA A 153 3.70 -18.50 -5.80
C ALA A 153 3.84 -20.01 -5.98
N SER A 154 4.01 -20.76 -4.89
CA SER A 154 4.10 -22.22 -4.92
C SER A 154 2.83 -22.86 -5.50
N GLU A 155 1.64 -22.35 -5.14
CA GLU A 155 0.36 -22.79 -5.71
C GLU A 155 0.26 -22.53 -7.22
N LYS A 156 1.00 -21.54 -7.73
CA LYS A 156 1.11 -21.23 -9.18
C LYS A 156 2.30 -21.92 -9.85
N GLY A 157 2.98 -22.85 -9.17
CA GLY A 157 4.13 -23.58 -9.69
C GLY A 157 5.42 -22.74 -9.79
N ALA A 158 5.48 -21.63 -9.07
CA ALA A 158 6.64 -20.75 -8.99
C ALA A 158 7.35 -20.90 -7.64
N ARG A 159 8.64 -20.58 -7.61
CA ARG A 159 9.41 -20.44 -6.38
C ARG A 159 9.84 -18.99 -6.23
N ILE A 160 9.77 -18.46 -5.01
CA ILE A 160 10.29 -17.14 -4.68
C ILE A 160 11.64 -17.30 -3.99
N SER A 161 12.60 -16.47 -4.36
CA SER A 161 13.82 -16.24 -3.58
C SER A 161 13.90 -14.76 -3.26
N TYR A 162 14.19 -14.45 -2.00
CA TYR A 162 14.31 -13.09 -1.51
C TYR A 162 15.74 -12.61 -1.58
N LEU A 163 15.89 -11.36 -1.96
CA LEU A 163 17.16 -10.63 -1.94
C LEU A 163 17.01 -9.42 -1.03
N GLY A 164 17.99 -9.25 -0.14
CA GLY A 164 18.06 -8.07 0.72
C GLY A 164 18.29 -6.79 -0.08
N SER A 165 17.79 -5.67 0.44
CA SER A 165 17.94 -4.36 -0.19
C SER A 165 19.41 -4.01 -0.42
N GLY A 166 19.70 -3.38 -1.55
CA GLY A 166 21.04 -2.89 -1.89
C GLY A 166 22.06 -3.97 -2.28
N ASP A 167 21.73 -5.26 -2.21
CA ASP A 167 22.63 -6.34 -2.68
C ASP A 167 22.51 -6.57 -4.20
N THR A 168 22.95 -5.58 -4.97
CA THR A 168 22.94 -5.65 -6.44
C THR A 168 23.80 -6.80 -6.96
N LYS A 169 24.89 -7.18 -6.25
CA LYS A 169 25.78 -8.28 -6.67
C LYS A 169 25.14 -9.64 -6.42
N GLY A 170 24.58 -9.89 -5.24
CA GLY A 170 23.84 -11.11 -4.94
C GLY A 170 22.62 -11.25 -5.85
N MET A 171 21.91 -10.15 -6.13
CA MET A 171 20.84 -10.13 -7.12
C MET A 171 21.32 -10.60 -8.49
N LEU A 172 22.39 -10.01 -9.01
CA LEU A 172 22.93 -10.37 -10.33
C LEU A 172 23.43 -11.82 -10.39
N ASN A 173 23.95 -12.37 -9.28
CA ASN A 173 24.39 -13.76 -9.20
C ASN A 173 23.22 -14.74 -9.19
N GLN A 174 22.12 -14.42 -8.50
CA GLN A 174 20.94 -15.29 -8.45
C GLN A 174 20.12 -15.24 -9.75
N MET A 175 20.25 -14.17 -10.54
CA MET A 175 19.54 -13.98 -11.81
C MET A 175 19.80 -15.06 -12.86
N ASP A 176 20.92 -15.78 -12.80
CA ASP A 176 21.18 -16.91 -13.72
C ASP A 176 20.22 -18.07 -13.51
N SER A 177 19.67 -18.19 -12.29
CA SER A 177 18.74 -19.24 -11.91
C SER A 177 17.26 -18.86 -12.01
N ALA A 178 16.94 -17.62 -12.41
CA ALA A 178 15.58 -17.09 -12.37
C ALA A 178 15.10 -16.55 -13.70
N ASP A 179 13.79 -16.53 -13.92
CA ASP A 179 13.17 -16.12 -15.18
C ASP A 179 12.61 -14.70 -15.12
N VAL A 180 12.12 -14.32 -13.94
CA VAL A 180 11.49 -13.02 -13.70
C VAL A 180 12.02 -12.43 -12.40
N LEU A 181 12.34 -11.14 -12.45
CA LEU A 181 12.60 -10.31 -11.28
C LEU A 181 11.32 -9.54 -10.92
N ILE A 182 10.88 -9.63 -9.67
CA ILE A 182 9.77 -8.87 -9.11
C ILE A 182 10.34 -7.79 -8.20
N ALA A 183 10.09 -6.53 -8.54
CA ALA A 183 10.40 -5.39 -7.69
C ALA A 183 9.23 -5.11 -6.74
N TYR A 184 9.36 -5.53 -5.48
CA TYR A 184 8.40 -5.24 -4.43
C TYR A 184 9.00 -4.25 -3.43
N LYS A 185 8.45 -3.02 -3.41
CA LYS A 185 8.77 -1.97 -2.40
C LYS A 185 10.26 -1.65 -2.21
N ASP A 186 11.07 -1.58 -3.26
CA ASP A 186 12.48 -1.15 -3.12
C ASP A 186 12.81 0.08 -3.98
N ASP A 187 12.43 1.27 -3.50
CA ASP A 187 12.76 2.52 -4.20
C ASP A 187 14.27 2.83 -4.18
N ALA A 188 15.03 2.27 -3.23
CA ALA A 188 16.48 2.47 -3.15
C ALA A 188 17.21 1.67 -4.25
N LEU A 189 16.86 0.39 -4.41
CA LEU A 189 17.43 -0.45 -5.46
C LEU A 189 16.90 -0.09 -6.85
N PHE A 190 15.67 0.39 -6.96
CA PHE A 190 15.05 0.83 -8.21
C PHE A 190 14.91 2.35 -8.30
N SER A 191 15.96 3.06 -7.86
CA SER A 191 16.11 4.51 -8.04
C SER A 191 16.34 4.90 -9.51
N ASP A 192 16.23 6.18 -9.84
CA ASP A 192 16.41 6.65 -11.23
C ASP A 192 17.82 6.39 -11.77
N THR A 193 18.81 6.28 -10.88
CA THR A 193 20.21 6.01 -11.23
C THR A 193 20.49 4.52 -11.41
N THR A 194 19.74 3.63 -10.74
CA THR A 194 20.00 2.19 -10.71
C THR A 194 19.06 1.38 -11.61
N ILE A 195 17.83 1.86 -11.86
CA ILE A 195 16.80 1.12 -12.61
C ILE A 195 17.24 0.75 -14.03
N LYS A 196 17.81 1.69 -14.79
CA LYS A 196 18.23 1.45 -16.19
C LYS A 196 19.39 0.43 -16.31
N PRO A 197 20.47 0.53 -15.50
CA PRO A 197 21.50 -0.51 -15.45
C PRO A 197 20.95 -1.91 -15.13
N ILE A 198 20.05 -2.03 -14.16
CA ILE A 198 19.44 -3.31 -13.75
C ILE A 198 18.63 -3.90 -14.90
N ILE A 199 17.73 -3.12 -15.50
CA ILE A 199 16.92 -3.52 -16.64
C ILE A 199 17.78 -3.97 -17.82
N SER A 200 18.84 -3.22 -18.13
CA SER A 200 19.77 -3.57 -19.22
C SER A 200 20.46 -4.91 -18.95
N SER A 201 20.82 -5.20 -17.69
CA SER A 201 21.41 -6.48 -17.30
C SER A 201 20.43 -7.63 -17.43
N LEU A 202 19.17 -7.43 -17.04
CA LEU A 202 18.09 -8.41 -17.19
C LEU A 202 17.90 -8.81 -18.66
N TYR A 203 17.83 -7.85 -19.58
CA TYR A 203 17.58 -8.15 -20.99
C TYR A 203 18.73 -8.84 -21.69
N ARG A 204 19.99 -8.53 -21.34
CA ARG A 204 21.14 -9.31 -21.83
C ARG A 204 21.05 -10.78 -21.44
N ARG A 205 20.38 -11.10 -20.33
CA ARG A 205 20.15 -12.46 -19.83
C ARG A 205 18.77 -13.03 -20.25
N LYS A 206 18.03 -12.33 -21.12
CA LYS A 206 16.66 -12.68 -21.54
C LYS A 206 15.68 -12.82 -20.35
N LYS A 207 15.91 -12.03 -19.30
CA LYS A 207 15.08 -11.97 -18.09
C LYS A 207 14.27 -10.68 -18.09
N VAL A 208 13.18 -10.66 -17.33
CA VAL A 208 12.25 -9.51 -17.31
C VAL A 208 12.01 -9.00 -15.90
N LEU A 209 11.64 -7.72 -15.82
CA LEU A 209 11.27 -7.06 -14.58
C LEU A 209 9.75 -6.85 -14.53
N ILE A 210 9.15 -7.24 -13.41
CA ILE A 210 7.77 -6.92 -13.04
C ILE A 210 7.80 -5.94 -11.87
N GLY A 211 7.16 -4.79 -12.02
CA GLY A 211 7.20 -3.69 -11.04
C GLY A 211 5.93 -3.51 -10.22
N ASN A 212 6.06 -2.84 -9.08
CA ASN A 212 4.95 -2.39 -8.23
C ASN A 212 4.50 -0.93 -8.48
N SER A 213 5.04 -0.27 -9.51
CA SER A 213 4.71 1.12 -9.85
C SER A 213 4.78 1.38 -11.35
N ARG A 214 3.94 2.29 -11.86
CA ARG A 214 3.96 2.72 -13.27
C ARG A 214 5.34 3.26 -13.68
N ARG A 215 6.06 3.90 -12.76
CA ARG A 215 7.44 4.40 -12.96
C ARG A 215 8.39 3.30 -13.43
N LEU A 216 8.22 2.06 -12.96
CA LEU A 216 9.08 0.96 -13.38
C LEU A 216 8.80 0.55 -14.83
N THR A 217 7.54 0.52 -15.26
CA THR A 217 7.19 0.24 -16.66
C THR A 217 7.69 1.34 -17.59
N THR A 218 7.54 2.62 -17.21
CA THR A 218 8.09 3.73 -18.00
C THR A 218 9.62 3.73 -18.03
N SER A 219 10.28 3.20 -16.99
CA SER A 219 11.73 3.03 -16.93
C SER A 219 12.25 1.82 -17.70
N GLY A 220 11.35 0.99 -18.24
CA GLY A 220 11.67 -0.09 -19.14
C GLY A 220 11.17 -1.46 -18.70
N ALA A 221 10.67 -1.64 -17.47
CA ALA A 221 10.16 -2.93 -16.99
C ALA A 221 9.11 -3.52 -17.95
N LEU A 222 8.97 -4.85 -17.96
CA LEU A 222 8.02 -5.52 -18.85
C LEU A 222 6.59 -5.11 -18.53
N ALA A 223 6.24 -5.11 -17.25
CA ALA A 223 4.95 -4.68 -16.78
C ALA A 223 5.00 -4.27 -15.31
N SER A 224 3.97 -3.60 -14.84
CA SER A 224 3.80 -3.24 -13.44
C SER A 224 2.35 -3.33 -13.00
N VAL A 225 2.12 -3.74 -11.76
CA VAL A 225 0.86 -3.51 -11.05
C VAL A 225 1.06 -2.32 -10.13
N HIS A 226 0.12 -1.38 -10.10
CA HIS A 226 0.20 -0.20 -9.23
C HIS A 226 -1.18 0.19 -8.72
N MET A 227 -1.25 0.92 -7.61
CA MET A 227 -2.53 1.31 -7.03
C MET A 227 -3.22 2.38 -7.89
N ASN A 228 -4.50 2.17 -8.18
CA ASN A 228 -5.36 3.18 -8.76
C ASN A 228 -5.94 4.04 -7.63
N MET A 229 -5.42 5.27 -7.51
CA MET A 229 -5.74 6.20 -6.44
C MET A 229 -7.23 6.59 -6.39
N ASP A 230 -7.82 6.91 -7.54
CA ASP A 230 -9.21 7.35 -7.63
C ASP A 230 -10.15 6.21 -7.23
N SER A 231 -9.91 5.02 -7.77
CA SER A 231 -10.66 3.82 -7.42
C SER A 231 -10.46 3.44 -5.95
N TYR A 232 -9.24 3.60 -5.41
CA TYR A 232 -8.95 3.33 -4.00
C TYR A 232 -9.83 4.20 -3.09
N LEU A 233 -9.86 5.51 -3.34
CA LEU A 233 -10.65 6.45 -2.54
C LEU A 233 -12.14 6.14 -2.63
N THR A 234 -12.66 5.93 -3.84
CA THR A 234 -14.08 5.58 -4.03
C THR A 234 -14.44 4.30 -3.29
N LYS A 235 -13.66 3.22 -3.43
CA LYS A 235 -13.92 1.95 -2.75
C LYS A 235 -13.78 2.07 -1.23
N ALA A 236 -12.82 2.86 -0.74
CA ALA A 236 -12.65 3.11 0.69
C ALA A 236 -13.88 3.82 1.27
N ILE A 237 -14.35 4.90 0.64
CA ILE A 237 -15.55 5.64 1.07
C ILE A 237 -16.79 4.74 1.03
N VAL A 238 -16.99 3.96 -0.03
CA VAL A 238 -18.09 2.99 -0.12
C VAL A 238 -18.03 1.99 1.02
N SER A 239 -16.84 1.48 1.34
CA SER A 239 -16.64 0.52 2.42
C SER A 239 -16.92 1.11 3.79
N ILE A 240 -16.49 2.35 4.04
CA ILE A 240 -16.76 3.06 5.29
C ILE A 240 -18.27 3.27 5.43
N ASN A 241 -18.92 3.80 4.40
CA ASN A 241 -20.36 4.01 4.39
C ASN A 241 -21.15 2.71 4.57
N GLN A 242 -20.68 1.60 4.01
CA GLN A 242 -21.29 0.29 4.24
C GLN A 242 -21.08 -0.18 5.68
N SER A 243 -19.87 -0.04 6.22
CA SER A 243 -19.55 -0.39 7.61
C SER A 243 -20.42 0.41 8.60
N LEU A 244 -20.59 1.72 8.36
CA LEU A 244 -21.47 2.58 9.16
C LEU A 244 -22.93 2.15 9.11
N LYS A 245 -23.41 1.70 7.94
CA LYS A 245 -24.80 1.22 7.78
C LYS A 245 -25.04 -0.14 8.41
N THR A 246 -24.08 -1.05 8.35
CA THR A 246 -24.26 -2.45 8.78
C THR A 246 -23.72 -2.75 10.17
N GLY A 247 -22.88 -1.86 10.72
CA GLY A 247 -22.12 -2.11 11.96
C GLY A 247 -21.02 -3.17 11.81
N VAL A 248 -20.78 -3.68 10.60
CA VAL A 248 -19.74 -4.69 10.35
C VAL A 248 -18.39 -3.98 10.21
N PRO A 249 -17.40 -4.30 11.06
CA PRO A 249 -16.09 -3.66 10.99
C PRO A 249 -15.36 -4.03 9.70
N ILE A 250 -14.59 -3.09 9.17
CA ILE A 250 -13.66 -3.34 8.07
C ILE A 250 -12.51 -4.18 8.63
N GLY A 251 -12.15 -5.29 7.97
CA GLY A 251 -10.97 -6.07 8.33
C GLY A 251 -9.67 -5.47 7.78
N LEU A 252 -8.53 -6.03 8.17
CA LEU A 252 -7.25 -5.74 7.52
C LEU A 252 -7.28 -6.29 6.08
N ARG A 253 -7.07 -5.44 5.08
CA ARG A 253 -7.04 -5.88 3.69
C ARG A 253 -6.21 -4.98 2.80
N TYR A 254 -5.66 -5.57 1.75
CA TYR A 254 -5.11 -4.81 0.62
C TYR A 254 -6.24 -4.21 -0.21
N SER A 255 -5.93 -3.14 -0.94
CA SER A 255 -6.86 -2.60 -1.93
C SER A 255 -6.88 -3.45 -3.20
N GLU A 256 -8.08 -3.69 -3.71
CA GLU A 256 -8.32 -4.27 -5.04
C GLU A 256 -8.27 -3.22 -6.15
N SER A 257 -8.13 -1.94 -5.79
CA SER A 257 -8.05 -0.82 -6.74
C SER A 257 -6.65 -0.73 -7.31
N ILE A 258 -6.37 -1.58 -8.29
CA ILE A 258 -5.09 -1.65 -8.99
C ILE A 258 -5.26 -1.35 -10.47
N ASP A 259 -4.21 -0.85 -11.09
CA ASP A 259 -4.04 -0.75 -12.54
C ASP A 259 -2.85 -1.62 -12.98
N VAL A 260 -2.88 -2.06 -14.23
CA VAL A 260 -1.75 -2.73 -14.88
C VAL A 260 -1.17 -1.80 -15.94
N SER A 261 0.14 -1.81 -16.11
CA SER A 261 0.80 -1.14 -17.23
C SER A 261 1.83 -2.08 -17.85
N VAL A 262 1.87 -2.14 -19.18
CA VAL A 262 2.70 -3.08 -19.93
C VAL A 262 3.54 -2.34 -20.96
N ASN A 263 4.84 -2.65 -21.00
CA ASN A 263 5.71 -2.25 -22.08
C ASN A 263 5.46 -3.15 -23.31
N LYS A 264 4.46 -2.78 -24.12
CA LYS A 264 4.01 -3.56 -25.29
C LYS A 264 5.13 -3.84 -26.29
N THR A 265 6.01 -2.87 -26.51
CA THR A 265 7.16 -3.00 -27.43
C THR A 265 8.08 -4.13 -26.96
N LEU A 266 8.42 -4.13 -25.68
CA LEU A 266 9.26 -5.17 -25.10
C LEU A 266 8.55 -6.52 -25.05
N ALA A 267 7.27 -6.54 -24.68
CA ALA A 267 6.48 -7.77 -24.64
C ALA A 267 6.47 -8.48 -26.00
N LYS A 268 6.30 -7.70 -27.08
CA LYS A 268 6.37 -8.18 -28.46
C LYS A 268 7.76 -8.66 -28.84
N ALA A 269 8.80 -7.93 -28.47
CA ALA A 269 10.19 -8.31 -28.75
C ALA A 269 10.61 -9.62 -28.08
N LEU A 270 10.03 -9.93 -26.92
CA LEU A 270 10.30 -11.16 -26.15
C LEU A 270 9.35 -12.32 -26.49
N GLY A 271 8.41 -12.11 -27.41
CA GLY A 271 7.49 -13.16 -27.88
C GLY A 271 6.47 -13.61 -26.83
N PHE A 272 6.11 -12.74 -25.89
CA PHE A 272 5.08 -13.09 -24.91
C PHE A 272 3.69 -13.09 -25.55
N TYR A 273 3.00 -14.25 -25.51
CA TYR A 273 1.66 -14.45 -26.06
C TYR A 273 0.57 -13.52 -25.48
N ALA A 274 0.83 -12.90 -24.32
CA ALA A 274 -0.07 -11.91 -23.73
C ALA A 274 -0.08 -10.56 -24.46
N THR A 275 0.69 -10.38 -25.56
CA THR A 275 0.71 -9.15 -26.36
C THR A 275 -0.64 -8.78 -26.99
N ASP A 276 -1.54 -9.75 -27.12
CA ASP A 276 -2.89 -9.52 -27.65
C ASP A 276 -3.91 -9.19 -26.54
N MET A 277 -3.56 -9.39 -25.28
CA MET A 277 -4.38 -8.96 -24.14
C MET A 277 -4.13 -7.48 -23.85
N ASP A 278 -5.19 -6.68 -23.93
CA ASP A 278 -5.13 -5.31 -23.43
C ASP A 278 -4.92 -5.28 -21.90
N GLU A 279 -4.48 -4.12 -21.39
CA GLU A 279 -4.13 -3.97 -19.97
C GLU A 279 -5.33 -4.23 -19.04
N ASN A 280 -6.56 -3.95 -19.47
CA ASN A 280 -7.77 -4.20 -18.68
C ASN A 280 -8.10 -5.69 -18.63
N SER A 281 -7.95 -6.40 -19.75
CA SER A 281 -8.09 -7.86 -19.80
C SER A 281 -7.09 -8.55 -18.87
N LEU A 282 -5.83 -8.07 -18.88
CA LEU A 282 -4.79 -8.57 -17.99
C LEU A 282 -5.07 -8.25 -16.52
N GLN A 283 -5.51 -7.02 -16.22
CA GLN A 283 -5.96 -6.61 -14.88
C GLN A 283 -7.10 -7.50 -14.36
N ALA A 284 -8.14 -7.73 -15.17
CA ALA A 284 -9.25 -8.60 -14.79
C ALA A 284 -8.82 -10.07 -14.60
N ALA A 285 -7.85 -10.54 -15.36
CA ALA A 285 -7.30 -11.90 -15.19
C ALA A 285 -6.53 -12.04 -13.87
N ILE A 286 -5.67 -11.07 -13.53
CA ILE A 286 -4.90 -11.13 -12.27
C ILE A 286 -5.78 -10.93 -11.05
N ILE A 287 -6.83 -10.09 -11.12
CA ILE A 287 -7.81 -9.92 -10.03
C ILE A 287 -8.48 -11.25 -9.72
N ARG A 288 -9.04 -11.92 -10.74
CA ARG A 288 -9.65 -13.25 -10.60
C ARG A 288 -8.68 -14.30 -10.08
N ALA A 289 -7.41 -14.24 -10.50
CA ALA A 289 -6.38 -15.19 -10.06
C ALA A 289 -6.05 -15.06 -8.56
N VAL A 290 -6.14 -13.84 -8.00
CA VAL A 290 -5.94 -13.59 -6.57
C VAL A 290 -7.20 -13.90 -5.76
N GLU A 291 -8.39 -13.55 -6.26
CA GLU A 291 -9.67 -13.87 -5.60
C GLU A 291 -9.93 -15.37 -5.47
N SER A 292 -9.56 -16.15 -6.48
CA SER A 292 -9.68 -17.62 -6.45
C SER A 292 -8.70 -18.31 -5.49
N GLY A 293 -7.63 -17.62 -5.09
CA GLY A 293 -6.59 -18.12 -4.19
C GLY A 293 -6.68 -17.54 -2.78
N ARG A 294 -7.89 -17.40 -2.21
CA ARG A 294 -8.07 -16.78 -0.88
C ARG A 294 -7.18 -17.45 0.18
N VAL A 295 -6.25 -16.65 0.72
CA VAL A 295 -5.54 -16.89 1.97
C VAL A 295 -6.15 -15.93 2.98
N GLU A 296 -6.59 -16.43 4.13
CA GLU A 296 -7.03 -15.61 5.26
C GLU A 296 -5.85 -14.77 5.76
N LEU A 297 -6.04 -13.45 5.90
CA LEU A 297 -5.08 -12.49 6.46
C LEU A 297 -5.12 -12.50 7.98
#